data_AF-A0A2V5WEN7-F1
#
_entry.id   AF-A0A2V5WEN7-F1
#
_cell.length_a   1.000
_cell.length_b   1.000
_cell.length_c   1.000
_cell.angle_alpha   90.00
_cell.angle_beta   90.00
_cell.angle_gamma   90.00
#
_symmetry.space_group_name_H-M   'P 1'
#
loop_
_entity.id
_entity.type
_entity.pdbx_description
1 polymer ?
#
loop_
_entity_poly.entity_id
_entity_poly.type
_entity_poly.pdbx_seq_one_letter_code
_entity_poly.pdbx_strand_id
1 'polypeptide(L)'
;MPNEGDADRAQTKALTINEIYHSIQGESTWAGEPCVFVRLTFCDLRCNYCDTEYAFYEGKKQTLDEIVAAVAEFRCPLVEITGGEPLLQKNVLPLMTMLADAGQIVLLETSGAHDISAV
;
A
#
# COMPACT_ATOMS: atom_id res chain seq x y z
N MET A 1 -19.28 -30.97 -21.54
CA MET A 1 -19.40 -30.41 -20.18
C MET A 1 -17.98 -30.32 -19.64
N PRO A 2 -17.40 -29.13 -19.43
CA PRO A 2 -16.10 -29.02 -18.81
C PRO A 2 -16.23 -29.28 -17.30
N ASN A 3 -15.26 -30.00 -16.75
CA ASN A 3 -15.25 -30.57 -15.40
C ASN A 3 -15.13 -29.49 -14.31
N GLU A 4 -15.79 -29.74 -13.18
CA GLU A 4 -15.78 -28.96 -11.92
C GLU A 4 -14.42 -29.04 -11.18
N GLY A 5 -13.31 -28.75 -11.88
CA GLY A 5 -11.95 -29.01 -11.39
C GLY A 5 -10.97 -27.83 -11.39
N ASP A 6 -11.35 -26.64 -11.84
CA ASP A 6 -10.46 -25.45 -11.91
C ASP A 6 -10.83 -24.35 -10.89
N ALA A 7 -11.35 -24.72 -9.73
CA ALA A 7 -11.56 -23.79 -8.61
C ALA A 7 -10.36 -23.75 -7.64
N ASP A 8 -9.15 -23.95 -8.16
CA ASP A 8 -7.92 -23.99 -7.35
C ASP A 8 -7.43 -22.56 -7.02
N ARG A 9 -7.77 -22.11 -5.81
CA ARG A 9 -7.06 -21.08 -5.01
C ARG A 9 -6.82 -19.71 -5.68
N ALA A 10 -7.88 -18.95 -5.88
CA ALA A 10 -7.78 -17.50 -5.72
C ALA A 10 -7.52 -17.20 -4.23
N GLN A 11 -6.27 -17.34 -3.77
CA GLN A 11 -5.87 -16.76 -2.48
C GLN A 11 -6.19 -15.28 -2.54
N THR A 12 -7.13 -14.82 -1.73
CA THR A 12 -7.45 -13.40 -1.60
C THR A 12 -6.16 -12.68 -1.24
N LYS A 13 -5.62 -11.91 -2.20
CA LYS A 13 -4.36 -11.17 -2.00
C LYS A 13 -4.59 -10.20 -0.84
N ALA A 14 -3.70 -10.23 0.14
CA ALA A 14 -3.81 -9.44 1.34
C ALA A 14 -2.49 -8.76 1.67
N LEU A 15 -2.60 -7.63 2.36
CA LEU A 15 -1.51 -6.84 2.92
C LEU A 15 -1.77 -6.66 4.41
N THR A 16 -0.71 -6.45 5.17
CA THR A 16 -0.78 -6.04 6.57
C THR A 16 -0.66 -4.53 6.60
N ILE A 17 -1.76 -3.87 6.96
CA ILE A 17 -1.90 -2.42 6.96
C ILE A 17 -1.81 -1.93 8.39
N ASN A 18 -0.95 -0.93 8.63
CA ASN A 18 -0.86 -0.24 9.90
C ASN A 18 -2.00 0.78 10.03
N GLU A 19 -2.13 1.66 9.03
CA GLU A 19 -3.17 2.69 9.00
C GLU A 19 -3.49 3.14 7.57
N ILE A 20 -4.72 3.64 7.38
CA ILE A 20 -5.17 4.33 6.18
C ILE A 20 -5.83 5.64 6.64
N TYR A 21 -5.35 6.77 6.16
CA TYR A 21 -5.86 8.08 6.57
C TYR A 21 -5.73 9.13 5.47
N HIS A 22 -6.51 10.19 5.58
CA HIS A 22 -6.49 11.32 4.65
C HIS A 22 -5.88 12.55 5.33
N SER A 23 -4.87 13.14 4.69
CA SER A 23 -4.14 14.31 5.19
C SER A 23 -3.58 15.12 4.03
N ILE A 24 -2.61 15.99 4.30
CA ILE A 24 -1.87 16.76 3.30
C ILE A 24 -0.49 16.13 3.12
N GLN A 25 -0.05 15.99 1.86
CA GLN A 25 1.31 15.59 1.52
C GLN A 25 2.31 16.63 2.04
N GLY A 26 3.28 16.19 2.83
CA GLY A 26 4.30 17.06 3.42
C GLY A 26 5.55 17.23 2.55
N GLU A 27 5.80 16.29 1.64
CA GLU A 27 7.10 16.15 0.97
C GLU A 27 6.98 15.99 -0.56
N SER A 28 8.13 15.96 -1.23
CA SER A 28 8.25 15.73 -2.67
C SER A 28 7.52 16.77 -3.54
N THR A 29 7.23 16.41 -4.79
CA THR A 29 6.61 17.28 -5.82
C THR A 29 5.15 17.60 -5.50
N TRP A 30 4.52 16.82 -4.63
CA TRP A 30 3.10 16.92 -4.28
C TRP A 30 2.85 17.59 -2.92
N ALA A 31 3.89 18.16 -2.30
CA ALA A 31 3.76 18.85 -1.03
C ALA A 31 2.65 19.92 -1.07
N GLY A 32 1.73 19.87 -0.11
CA GLY A 32 0.56 20.76 0.00
C GLY A 32 -0.74 20.19 -0.57
N GLU A 33 -0.70 19.07 -1.29
CA GLU A 33 -1.88 18.46 -1.89
C GLU A 33 -2.60 17.50 -0.92
N PRO A 34 -3.94 17.41 -0.93
CA PRO A 34 -4.67 16.36 -0.23
C PRO A 34 -4.25 14.97 -0.73
N CYS A 35 -3.96 14.06 0.20
CA CYS A 35 -3.45 12.73 -0.10
C CYS A 35 -4.01 11.71 0.88
N VAL A 36 -4.39 10.53 0.37
CA VAL A 36 -4.69 9.36 1.20
C VAL A 36 -3.43 8.55 1.37
N PHE A 37 -3.01 8.34 2.61
CA PHE A 37 -1.85 7.53 2.95
C PHE A 37 -2.30 6.12 3.28
N VAL A 38 -1.66 5.13 2.67
CA VAL A 38 -1.79 3.71 2.98
C VAL A 38 -0.46 3.25 3.56
N ARG A 39 -0.38 3.19 4.88
CA ARG A 39 0.83 2.78 5.61
C ARG A 39 0.80 1.28 5.85
N LEU A 40 1.71 0.55 5.22
CA LEU A 40 1.89 -0.88 5.44
C LEU A 40 2.64 -1.13 6.76
N THR A 41 2.55 -2.36 7.27
CA THR A 41 3.30 -2.80 8.46
C THR A 41 4.62 -3.45 8.05
N PHE A 42 5.59 -3.40 8.95
CA PHE A 42 6.92 -4.03 8.88
C PHE A 42 7.89 -3.35 7.91
N CYS A 43 9.13 -3.23 8.38
CA CYS A 43 10.30 -2.87 7.59
C CYS A 43 11.44 -3.77 8.08
N ASP A 44 12.32 -4.22 7.18
CA ASP A 44 13.50 -5.03 7.50
C ASP A 44 14.73 -4.16 7.80
N LEU A 45 14.66 -2.87 7.47
CA LEU A 45 15.64 -1.88 7.89
C LEU A 45 15.44 -1.53 9.37
N ARG A 46 16.54 -1.24 10.06
CA ARG A 46 16.59 -0.85 11.48
C ARG A 46 17.33 0.48 11.60
N CYS A 47 16.83 1.49 10.88
CA CYS A 47 17.43 2.81 10.84
C CYS A 47 17.39 3.45 12.24
N ASN A 48 18.54 3.89 12.76
CA ASN A 48 18.64 4.55 14.07
C ASN A 48 17.94 5.93 14.15
N TYR A 49 17.38 6.40 13.04
CA TYR A 49 16.71 7.69 12.88
C TYR A 49 15.27 7.52 12.37
N CYS A 50 14.69 6.33 12.51
CA CYS A 50 13.30 6.09 12.11
C CYS A 50 12.34 6.79 13.08
N ASP A 51 11.46 7.63 12.55
CA ASP A 51 10.42 8.33 13.29
C ASP A 51 9.11 7.51 13.43
N THR A 52 8.99 6.43 12.65
CA THR A 52 7.78 5.62 12.52
C THR A 52 8.00 4.18 13.04
N GLU A 53 8.68 4.04 14.18
CA GLU A 53 8.99 2.71 14.74
C GLU A 53 7.73 1.89 15.12
N TYR A 54 6.60 2.56 15.34
CA TYR A 54 5.34 1.87 15.64
C TYR A 54 4.83 1.01 14.47
N ALA A 55 5.18 1.35 13.22
CA ALA A 55 4.79 0.59 12.04
C ALA A 55 5.51 -0.78 11.93
N PHE A 56 6.47 -1.09 12.81
CA PHE A 56 7.16 -2.38 12.81
C PHE A 56 6.32 -3.55 13.34
N TYR A 57 5.34 -3.30 14.22
CA TYR A 57 4.74 -4.36 15.04
C TYR A 57 3.20 -4.41 14.97
N GLU A 58 2.56 -3.31 14.58
CA GLU A 58 1.11 -3.20 14.57
C GLU A 58 0.54 -3.20 13.15
N GLY A 59 -0.55 -3.93 12.95
CA GLY A 59 -1.31 -3.90 11.71
C GLY A 59 -2.39 -4.96 11.61
N LYS A 60 -3.30 -4.77 10.66
CA LYS A 60 -4.40 -5.69 10.37
C LYS A 60 -4.22 -6.24 8.96
N LYS A 61 -4.47 -7.54 8.79
CA LYS A 61 -4.56 -8.11 7.46
C LYS A 61 -5.83 -7.61 6.79
N GLN A 62 -5.68 -6.99 5.63
CA GLN A 62 -6.77 -6.53 4.79
C GLN A 62 -6.53 -7.06 3.38
N THR A 63 -7.61 -7.44 2.72
CA THR A 63 -7.62 -7.81 1.31
C THR A 63 -7.42 -6.57 0.43
N LEU A 64 -6.94 -6.76 -0.79
CA LEU A 64 -6.75 -5.63 -1.71
C LEU A 64 -8.06 -4.88 -1.98
N ASP A 65 -9.16 -5.61 -2.13
CA ASP A 65 -10.49 -5.01 -2.36
C ASP A 65 -10.95 -4.15 -1.18
N GLU A 66 -10.72 -4.61 0.06
CA GLU A 66 -11.02 -3.83 1.27
C GLU A 66 -10.20 -2.54 1.33
N ILE A 67 -8.92 -2.59 0.94
CA ILE A 67 -8.03 -1.42 0.93
C ILE A 67 -8.48 -0.41 -0.13
N VAL A 68 -8.74 -0.87 -1.36
CA VAL A 68 -9.24 -0.01 -2.45
C VAL A 68 -10.58 0.63 -2.08
N ALA A 69 -11.49 -0.14 -1.49
CA ALA A 69 -12.77 0.38 -1.02
C ALA A 69 -12.58 1.47 0.06
N ALA A 70 -11.74 1.22 1.06
CA ALA A 70 -11.45 2.18 2.13
C ALA A 70 -10.82 3.47 1.58
N VAL A 71 -9.89 3.35 0.62
CA VAL A 71 -9.27 4.49 -0.04
C VAL A 71 -10.29 5.31 -0.84
N ALA A 72 -11.22 4.65 -1.54
CA ALA A 72 -12.24 5.30 -2.35
C ALA A 72 -13.22 6.16 -1.52
N GLU A 73 -13.45 5.82 -0.24
CA GLU A 73 -14.34 6.58 0.65
C GLU A 73 -13.88 8.04 0.84
N PHE A 74 -12.58 8.29 0.78
CA PHE A 74 -12.02 9.65 0.94
C PHE A 74 -12.23 10.53 -0.29
N ARG A 75 -12.56 9.96 -1.46
CA ARG A 75 -12.75 10.69 -2.73
C ARG A 75 -11.58 11.59 -3.09
N CYS A 76 -10.37 11.13 -2.78
CA CYS A 76 -9.13 11.83 -3.07
C CYS A 76 -8.45 11.19 -4.30
N PRO A 77 -8.03 11.99 -5.29
CA PRO A 77 -7.37 11.47 -6.48
C PRO A 77 -5.94 11.00 -6.20
N LEU A 78 -5.31 11.47 -5.11
CA LEU A 78 -3.91 11.18 -4.78
C LEU A 78 -3.82 10.18 -3.63
N VAL A 79 -3.04 9.12 -3.82
CA VAL A 79 -2.76 8.09 -2.82
C VAL A 79 -1.27 7.89 -2.69
N GLU A 80 -0.76 7.79 -1.47
CA GLU A 80 0.60 7.38 -1.19
C GLU A 80 0.65 6.03 -0.49
N ILE A 81 1.41 5.11 -1.08
CA ILE A 81 1.78 3.84 -0.47
C ILE A 81 3.12 4.00 0.24
N THR A 82 3.16 3.74 1.53
CA THR A 82 4.34 3.97 2.40
C THR A 82 4.38 2.94 3.53
N GLY A 83 5.42 2.99 4.36
CA GLY A 83 5.51 2.39 5.70
C GLY A 83 5.43 0.86 5.79
N GLY A 84 6.00 0.23 6.82
CA GLY A 84 7.44 0.35 7.00
C GLY A 84 8.12 0.35 5.63
N GLU A 85 8.58 -0.79 5.11
CA GLU A 85 9.09 -0.86 3.74
C GLU A 85 8.01 -1.50 2.86
N PRO A 86 7.30 -0.72 2.03
CA PRO A 86 6.14 -1.22 1.30
C PRO A 86 6.49 -2.38 0.35
N LEU A 87 7.67 -2.34 -0.28
CA LEU A 87 8.09 -3.34 -1.25
C LEU A 87 8.42 -4.71 -0.63
N LEU A 88 8.45 -4.85 0.70
CA LEU A 88 8.56 -6.15 1.36
C LEU A 88 7.31 -7.01 1.23
N GLN A 89 6.14 -6.38 1.10
CA GLN A 89 4.88 -7.11 0.99
C GLN A 89 4.55 -7.33 -0.48
N LYS A 90 4.72 -8.57 -0.96
CA LYS A 90 4.57 -8.96 -2.38
C LYS A 90 3.29 -8.47 -3.08
N ASN A 91 2.21 -8.26 -2.34
CA ASN A 91 0.93 -7.83 -2.90
C ASN A 91 0.80 -6.31 -3.05
N VAL A 92 1.84 -5.53 -2.75
CA VAL A 92 1.82 -4.07 -2.88
C VAL A 92 1.75 -3.62 -4.33
N LEU A 93 2.47 -4.29 -5.25
CA LEU A 93 2.43 -3.95 -6.67
C LEU A 93 1.02 -4.19 -7.26
N PRO A 94 0.37 -5.35 -7.02
CA PRO A 94 -1.04 -5.51 -7.37
C PRO A 94 -1.97 -4.43 -6.80
N LEU A 95 -1.77 -3.99 -5.55
CA LEU A 95 -2.57 -2.90 -4.97
C LEU A 95 -2.36 -1.60 -5.74
N MET A 96 -1.11 -1.23 -6.01
CA MET A 96 -0.77 -0.01 -6.76
C MET A 96 -1.40 -0.02 -8.15
N THR A 97 -1.34 -1.17 -8.85
CA THR A 97 -2.02 -1.34 -10.15
C THR A 97 -3.53 -1.13 -10.02
N MET A 98 -4.19 -1.74 -9.04
CA MET A 98 -5.64 -1.59 -8.85
C MET A 98 -6.06 -0.14 -8.57
N LEU A 99 -5.28 0.60 -7.76
CA LEU A 99 -5.54 2.01 -7.46
C LEU A 99 -5.33 2.90 -8.69
N ALA A 100 -4.27 2.65 -9.47
CA ALA A 100 -4.00 3.35 -10.71
C ALA A 100 -5.09 3.08 -11.76
N ASP A 101 -5.52 1.82 -11.91
CA ASP A 101 -6.63 1.42 -12.80
C ASP A 101 -7.97 2.05 -12.37
N ALA A 102 -8.15 2.33 -11.08
CA ALA A 102 -9.29 3.07 -10.55
C ALA A 102 -9.21 4.59 -10.80
N GLY A 103 -8.15 5.07 -11.47
CA GLY A 103 -7.96 6.47 -11.86
C GLY A 103 -7.26 7.34 -10.83
N GLN A 104 -6.66 6.75 -9.80
CA GLN A 104 -5.90 7.48 -8.79
C GLN A 104 -4.45 7.70 -9.24
N ILE A 105 -3.86 8.81 -8.80
CA ILE A 105 -2.42 9.04 -8.86
C ILE A 105 -1.80 8.34 -7.66
N VAL A 106 -0.92 7.37 -7.93
CA VAL A 106 -0.30 6.54 -6.89
C VAL A 106 1.16 6.96 -6.70
N LEU A 107 1.49 7.35 -5.48
CA LEU A 107 2.84 7.64 -5.00
C LEU A 107 3.37 6.42 -4.25
N LEU A 108 4.69 6.19 -4.32
CA LEU A 108 5.38 5.16 -3.55
C LEU A 108 6.55 5.82 -2.81
N GLU A 109 6.54 5.70 -1.49
CA GLU A 109 7.68 6.07 -0.64
C GLU A 109 8.37 4.78 -0.16
N THR A 110 9.57 4.54 -0.68
CA THR A 110 10.39 3.35 -0.38
C THR A 110 11.82 3.78 -0.05
N SER A 111 12.51 2.98 0.77
CA SER A 111 13.93 3.21 1.08
C SER A 111 14.87 2.97 -0.10
N GLY A 112 14.40 2.28 -1.15
CA GLY A 112 15.23 1.83 -2.27
C GLY A 112 16.11 0.61 -1.95
N ALA A 113 15.91 -0.04 -0.80
CA ALA A 113 16.64 -1.27 -0.45
C ALA A 113 16.15 -2.52 -1.20
N HIS A 114 14.95 -2.46 -1.81
CA HIS A 114 14.32 -3.55 -2.56
C HIS A 114 14.19 -3.18 -4.04
N ASP A 115 14.05 -4.19 -4.89
CA ASP A 115 13.99 -4.00 -6.34
C ASP A 115 12.77 -3.15 -6.74
N ILE A 116 13.06 -2.06 -7.45
CA ILE A 116 12.08 -1.10 -7.96
C ILE A 116 11.78 -1.31 -9.45
N SER A 117 12.40 -2.29 -10.11
CA SER A 117 12.27 -2.50 -11.56
C SER A 117 10.85 -2.83 -12.02
N ALA A 118 10.00 -3.29 -11.10
CA ALA A 118 8.61 -3.66 -11.35
C ALA A 118 7.59 -2.57 -10.95
N VAL A 119 8.06 -1.40 -10.50
CA VAL A 119 7.24 -0.22 -10.16
C VAL A 119 6.97 0.62 -11.39
#